data_AF-A0A1F8EGY2-F1
#
_entry.id   AF-A0A1F8EGY2-F1
#
_cell.length_a   1.000
_cell.length_b   1.000
_cell.length_c   1.000
_cell.angle_alpha   90.00
_cell.angle_beta   90.00
_cell.angle_gamma   90.00
#
_symmetry.space_group_name_H-M   'P 1'
#
loop_
_entity.id
_entity.type
_entity.pdbx_description
1 polymer ?
#
loop_
_entity_poly.entity_id
_entity_poly.type
_entity_poly.pdbx_seq_one_letter_code
_entity_poly.pdbx_strand_id
1 'polypeptide(L)'
;MHLDPFPYEYDLRGYPPYKLKWVDVLQIYRNNEEHLEHWKQYYQAQGYKNWEEWRKKFFKRFGLRQLRWDMFELTRPIIISYLRGADFQGWRKLTGDRYLTFGQMAMLESVKKHEPLRDLIKNFPSETTIIAIRHKECIFVIEGMHRCAAHALAYREGNIIPSHIKIVLGRKDKWFRPMFLGKRI
;
A
#
# COMPACT_ATOMS: atom_id res chain seq x y z
N MET A 1 -6.68 4.59 -20.02
CA MET A 1 -6.03 3.44 -19.37
C MET A 1 -7.13 2.59 -18.80
N HIS A 2 -7.38 1.42 -19.40
CA HIS A 2 -8.29 0.44 -18.84
C HIS A 2 -7.53 -0.26 -17.71
N LEU A 3 -8.02 -0.17 -16.48
CA LEU A 3 -7.46 -0.93 -15.36
C LEU A 3 -8.31 -2.17 -15.17
N ASP A 4 -7.67 -3.34 -15.04
CA ASP A 4 -8.37 -4.57 -14.66
C ASP A 4 -8.99 -4.38 -13.27
N PRO A 5 -10.27 -4.75 -13.10
CA PRO A 5 -10.97 -4.64 -11.83
C PRO A 5 -10.40 -5.64 -10.82
N PHE A 6 -10.52 -5.30 -9.54
CA PHE A 6 -10.28 -6.21 -8.44
C PHE A 6 -11.36 -7.32 -8.49
N PRO A 7 -10.99 -8.61 -8.46
CA PRO A 7 -11.97 -9.67 -8.68
C PRO A 7 -13.02 -9.69 -7.58
N TYR A 8 -14.30 -9.79 -7.97
CA TYR A 8 -15.44 -9.79 -7.04
C TYR A 8 -15.44 -10.97 -6.06
N GLU A 9 -14.77 -12.07 -6.40
CA GLU A 9 -14.60 -13.26 -5.55
C GLU A 9 -13.67 -13.04 -4.36
N TYR A 10 -12.83 -12.00 -4.37
CA TYR A 10 -11.94 -11.62 -3.27
C TYR A 10 -12.48 -10.46 -2.43
N ASP A 11 -13.77 -10.24 -2.56
CA ASP A 11 -14.46 -9.16 -1.90
C ASP A 11 -14.35 -9.27 -0.38
N LEU A 12 -13.70 -8.25 0.19
CA LEU A 12 -13.49 -8.12 1.62
C LEU A 12 -14.80 -7.96 2.42
N ARG A 13 -15.97 -7.80 1.75
CA ARG A 13 -17.31 -7.76 2.39
C ARG A 13 -17.67 -9.04 3.14
N GLY A 14 -17.00 -10.18 2.87
CA GLY A 14 -17.21 -11.44 3.61
C GLY A 14 -16.71 -11.44 5.06
N TYR A 15 -15.99 -10.39 5.48
CA TYR A 15 -15.43 -10.27 6.84
C TYR A 15 -16.05 -9.05 7.54
N PRO A 16 -16.55 -9.18 8.78
CA PRO A 16 -17.06 -8.03 9.53
C PRO A 16 -15.94 -7.01 9.74
N PRO A 17 -16.05 -5.79 9.19
CA PRO A 17 -14.99 -4.80 9.31
C PRO A 17 -14.90 -4.26 10.73
N TYR A 18 -13.67 -4.04 11.20
CA TYR A 18 -13.45 -3.15 12.34
C TYR A 18 -13.46 -1.71 11.82
N LYS A 19 -14.50 -0.95 12.19
CA LYS A 19 -14.60 0.47 11.83
C LYS A 19 -13.52 1.26 12.54
N LEU A 20 -12.74 2.04 11.80
CA LEU A 20 -11.67 2.88 12.33
C LEU A 20 -12.03 4.36 12.21
N LYS A 21 -11.61 5.14 13.21
CA LYS A 21 -11.54 6.60 13.11
C LYS A 21 -10.21 6.98 12.47
N TRP A 22 -10.14 8.20 11.93
CA TRP A 22 -8.90 8.72 11.33
C TRP A 22 -7.71 8.68 12.30
N VAL A 23 -7.93 8.90 13.60
CA VAL A 23 -6.87 8.84 14.61
C VAL A 23 -6.25 7.45 14.72
N ASP A 24 -7.05 6.38 14.57
CA ASP A 24 -6.56 5.01 14.61
C ASP A 24 -5.68 4.72 13.39
N VAL A 25 -6.11 5.17 12.21
CA VAL A 25 -5.35 5.03 10.96
C VAL A 25 -4.03 5.79 11.01
N LEU A 26 -4.04 7.00 11.59
CA LEU A 26 -2.84 7.80 11.81
C LEU A 26 -1.86 7.06 12.75
N GLN A 27 -2.36 6.43 13.80
CA GLN A 27 -1.53 5.65 14.71
C GLN A 27 -0.92 4.43 14.02
N ILE A 28 -1.65 3.73 13.15
CA ILE A 28 -1.12 2.61 12.36
C ILE A 28 0.00 3.09 11.43
N TYR A 29 -0.20 4.20 10.72
CA TYR A 29 0.85 4.83 9.92
C TYR A 29 2.10 5.13 10.76
N ARG A 30 1.91 5.74 11.93
CA ARG A 30 2.99 6.14 12.83
C ARG A 30 3.77 4.92 13.31
N ASN A 31 3.07 3.90 13.79
CA ASN A 31 3.67 2.65 14.25
C ASN A 31 4.47 1.96 13.15
N ASN A 32 4.02 2.02 11.90
CA ASN A 32 4.73 1.39 10.77
C ASN A 32 5.99 2.14 10.33
N GLU A 33 6.11 3.44 10.60
CA GLU A 33 7.12 4.28 9.94
C GLU A 33 8.00 5.12 10.86
N GLU A 34 7.46 5.70 11.93
CA GLU A 34 8.14 6.76 12.70
C GLU A 34 9.46 6.28 13.33
N HIS A 35 9.50 5.01 13.73
CA HIS A 35 10.67 4.39 14.36
C HIS A 35 11.75 3.96 13.35
N LEU A 36 11.48 4.05 12.04
CA LEU A 36 12.43 3.64 11.00
C LEU A 36 13.39 4.79 10.68
N GLU A 37 14.68 4.57 10.92
CA GLU A 37 15.71 5.61 10.83
C GLU A 37 15.81 6.25 9.44
N HIS A 38 15.58 5.49 8.36
CA HIS A 38 15.61 6.03 7.00
C HIS A 38 14.48 7.05 6.75
N TRP A 39 13.31 6.89 7.38
CA TRP A 39 12.25 7.90 7.29
C TRP A 39 12.60 9.15 8.07
N LYS A 40 13.21 8.99 9.25
CA LYS A 40 13.73 10.10 10.06
C LYS A 40 14.72 10.96 9.29
N GLN A 41 15.72 10.34 8.68
CA GLN A 41 16.69 11.02 7.82
C GLN A 41 16.00 11.71 6.63
N TYR A 42 15.05 11.03 5.98
CA TYR A 42 14.35 11.56 4.81
C TYR A 42 13.54 12.83 5.12
N TYR A 43 12.72 12.83 6.18
CA TYR A 43 11.91 14.01 6.48
C TYR A 43 12.74 15.16 7.06
N GLN A 44 13.81 14.87 7.82
CA GLN A 44 14.72 15.90 8.33
C GLN A 44 15.47 16.59 7.19
N ALA A 45 15.93 15.83 6.20
CA ALA A 45 16.58 16.37 4.99
C ALA A 45 15.64 17.28 4.18
N GLN A 46 14.32 17.10 4.29
CA GLN A 46 13.32 17.97 3.67
C GLN A 46 12.89 19.15 4.56
N GLY A 47 13.51 19.33 5.72
CA GLY A 47 13.26 20.45 6.63
C GLY A 47 12.05 20.29 7.55
N TYR A 48 11.48 19.08 7.67
CA TYR A 48 10.39 18.82 8.62
C TYR A 48 10.93 18.55 10.02
N LYS A 49 10.23 19.03 11.05
CA LYS A 49 10.64 18.83 12.45
C LYS A 49 10.41 17.41 12.93
N ASN A 50 9.34 16.77 12.45
CA ASN A 50 8.94 15.44 12.85
C ASN A 50 8.15 14.72 11.75
N TRP A 51 7.93 13.43 11.95
CA TRP A 51 7.22 12.55 11.04
C TRP A 51 5.79 13.05 10.73
N GLU A 52 5.08 13.55 11.73
CA GLU A 52 3.69 14.00 11.56
C GLU A 52 3.60 15.22 10.63
N GLU A 53 4.49 16.21 10.80
CA GLU A 53 4.55 17.40 9.95
C GLU A 53 4.76 17.04 8.48
N TRP A 54 5.68 16.11 8.21
CA TRP A 54 5.95 15.58 6.88
C TRP A 54 4.72 14.87 6.30
N ARG A 55 4.15 13.93 7.05
CA ARG A 55 3.01 13.12 6.59
C ARG A 55 1.72 13.91 6.44
N LYS A 56 1.53 15.01 7.19
CA LYS A 56 0.36 15.89 7.06
C LYS A 56 0.17 16.41 5.63
N LYS A 57 1.24 16.71 4.90
CA LYS A 57 1.17 17.11 3.48
C LYS A 57 0.66 15.96 2.59
N PHE A 58 1.17 14.76 2.81
CA PHE A 58 0.72 13.55 2.13
C PHE A 58 -0.77 13.27 2.41
N PHE A 59 -1.17 13.27 3.68
CA PHE A 59 -2.56 13.04 4.09
C PHE A 59 -3.53 14.08 3.50
N LYS A 60 -3.13 15.36 3.50
CA LYS A 60 -3.90 16.45 2.89
C LYS A 60 -4.04 16.25 1.38
N ARG A 61 -2.93 15.94 0.68
CA ARG A 61 -2.93 15.70 -0.78
C ARG A 61 -3.90 14.60 -1.17
N PHE A 62 -3.98 13.52 -0.40
CA PHE A 62 -4.85 12.38 -0.72
C PHE A 62 -6.24 12.46 -0.10
N GLY A 63 -6.52 13.49 0.70
CA GLY A 63 -7.80 13.65 1.38
C GLY A 63 -8.13 12.45 2.28
N LEU A 64 -7.12 11.91 2.96
CA LEU A 64 -7.24 10.66 3.73
C LEU A 64 -8.16 10.83 4.96
N ARG A 65 -8.18 12.03 5.54
CA ARG A 65 -9.03 12.36 6.69
C ARG A 65 -10.52 12.32 6.37
N GLN A 66 -10.92 12.43 5.10
CA GLN A 66 -12.33 12.39 4.69
C GLN A 66 -12.80 11.00 4.27
N LEU A 67 -11.94 9.98 4.37
CA LEU A 67 -12.32 8.61 4.04
C LEU A 67 -13.04 7.95 5.23
N ARG A 68 -13.96 7.04 4.92
CA ARG A 68 -14.38 6.01 5.87
C ARG A 68 -13.33 4.92 5.88
N TRP A 69 -12.95 4.49 7.07
CA TRP A 69 -11.87 3.53 7.26
C TRP A 69 -12.39 2.28 7.94
N ASP A 70 -12.00 1.15 7.38
CA ASP A 70 -12.36 -0.16 7.86
C ASP A 70 -11.12 -1.04 7.81
N MET A 71 -10.92 -1.87 8.83
CA MET A 71 -9.83 -2.84 8.87
C MET A 71 -10.38 -4.24 8.65
N PHE A 72 -9.68 -4.99 7.80
CA PHE A 72 -9.97 -6.38 7.45
C PHE A 72 -8.73 -7.23 7.65
N GLU A 73 -8.92 -8.48 8.07
CA GLU A 73 -7.88 -9.49 8.04
C GLU A 73 -7.87 -10.19 6.67
N LEU A 74 -6.69 -10.33 6.06
CA LEU A 74 -6.52 -11.04 4.80
C LEU A 74 -6.30 -12.53 5.07
N THR A 75 -7.36 -13.31 4.96
CA THR A 75 -7.31 -14.78 5.12
C THR A 75 -6.66 -15.50 3.93
N ARG A 76 -6.68 -14.86 2.76
CA ARG A 76 -6.10 -15.39 1.52
C ARG A 76 -5.03 -14.43 1.00
N PRO A 77 -3.74 -14.74 1.19
CA PRO A 77 -2.67 -13.81 0.83
C PRO A 77 -2.56 -13.53 -0.68
N ILE A 78 -3.11 -14.40 -1.54
CA ILE A 78 -3.18 -14.19 -3.00
C ILE A 78 -3.88 -12.87 -3.39
N ILE A 79 -4.76 -12.36 -2.52
CA ILE A 79 -5.44 -11.08 -2.70
C ILE A 79 -4.44 -9.93 -2.92
N ILE A 80 -3.27 -9.99 -2.29
CA ILE A 80 -2.23 -8.96 -2.40
C ILE A 80 -1.77 -8.78 -3.85
N SER A 81 -1.71 -9.85 -4.63
CA SER A 81 -1.29 -9.83 -6.04
C SER A 81 -2.25 -9.03 -6.93
N TYR A 82 -3.51 -8.84 -6.52
CA TYR A 82 -4.51 -8.05 -7.24
C TYR A 82 -4.57 -6.58 -6.79
N LEU A 83 -3.93 -6.24 -5.67
CA LEU A 83 -3.81 -4.85 -5.23
C LEU A 83 -2.84 -4.10 -6.13
N ARG A 84 -3.02 -2.78 -6.26
CA ARG A 84 -2.16 -1.91 -7.07
C ARG A 84 -1.23 -1.09 -6.19
N GLY A 85 -0.02 -0.87 -6.68
CA GLY A 85 0.88 0.12 -6.10
C GLY A 85 0.38 1.53 -6.39
N ALA A 86 0.47 2.43 -5.41
CA ALA A 86 0.30 3.86 -5.68
C ALA A 86 1.52 4.44 -6.41
N ASP A 87 1.29 5.54 -7.12
CA ASP A 87 2.32 6.21 -7.93
C ASP A 87 3.28 7.04 -7.04
N PHE A 88 4.28 6.36 -6.49
CA PHE A 88 5.39 6.97 -5.78
C PHE A 88 6.64 7.01 -6.63
N GLN A 89 7.40 8.11 -6.54
CA GLN A 89 8.61 8.33 -7.33
C GLN A 89 9.65 7.20 -7.19
N GLY A 90 9.83 6.65 -5.99
CA GLY A 90 10.73 5.51 -5.78
C GLY A 90 10.31 4.26 -6.56
N TRP A 91 9.00 4.00 -6.64
CA TRP A 91 8.43 2.85 -7.35
C TRP A 91 8.39 3.03 -8.86
N ARG A 92 8.30 4.26 -9.36
CA ARG A 92 8.37 4.55 -10.80
C ARG A 92 9.68 4.09 -11.43
N LYS A 93 10.79 4.20 -10.70
CA LYS A 93 12.09 3.68 -11.14
C LYS A 93 12.08 2.17 -11.41
N LEU A 94 11.25 1.43 -10.66
CA LEU A 94 11.13 -0.03 -10.80
C LEU A 94 10.06 -0.43 -11.81
N THR A 95 8.97 0.34 -11.93
CA THR A 95 7.78 -0.07 -12.68
C THR A 95 7.58 0.64 -14.02
N GLY A 96 8.29 1.75 -14.26
CA GLY A 96 8.17 2.59 -15.44
C GLY A 96 6.78 3.19 -15.60
N ASP A 97 6.45 4.24 -14.83
CA ASP A 97 5.24 5.08 -14.93
C ASP A 97 3.90 4.34 -15.20
N ARG A 98 3.76 3.12 -14.65
CA ARG A 98 2.62 2.24 -14.85
C ARG A 98 1.92 1.94 -13.53
N TYR A 99 0.58 1.90 -13.59
CA TYR A 99 -0.26 1.43 -12.49
C TYR A 99 -0.39 -0.08 -12.52
N LEU A 100 0.64 -0.80 -12.06
CA LEU A 100 0.64 -2.25 -12.05
C LEU A 100 0.01 -2.82 -10.78
N THR A 101 -0.60 -4.00 -10.90
CA THR A 101 -0.87 -4.83 -9.71
C THR A 101 0.43 -5.40 -9.16
N PHE A 102 0.47 -5.81 -7.89
CA PHE A 102 1.68 -6.43 -7.34
C PHE A 102 2.03 -7.75 -8.05
N GLY A 103 1.04 -8.50 -8.53
CA GLY A 103 1.27 -9.67 -9.37
C GLY A 103 1.94 -9.33 -10.71
N GLN A 104 1.56 -8.22 -11.33
CA GLN A 104 2.22 -7.70 -12.53
C GLN A 104 3.64 -7.18 -12.22
N MET A 105 3.82 -6.47 -11.10
CA MET A 105 5.12 -5.97 -10.65
C MET A 105 6.11 -7.12 -10.41
N ALA A 106 5.66 -8.24 -9.83
CA ALA A 106 6.47 -9.43 -9.60
C ALA A 106 7.03 -10.07 -10.90
N MET A 107 6.52 -9.70 -12.07
CA MET A 107 7.04 -10.16 -13.37
C MET A 107 8.23 -9.36 -13.86
N LEU A 108 8.41 -8.13 -13.34
CA LEU A 108 9.42 -7.20 -13.82
C LEU A 108 10.80 -7.56 -13.29
N GLU A 109 11.79 -7.54 -14.18
CA GLU A 109 13.17 -7.87 -13.83
C GLU A 109 13.78 -6.90 -12.81
N SER A 110 13.45 -5.62 -12.93
CA SER A 110 13.80 -4.56 -11.97
C SER A 110 13.27 -4.83 -10.56
N VAL A 111 12.09 -5.44 -10.44
CA VAL A 111 11.47 -5.80 -9.16
C VAL A 111 12.10 -7.08 -8.61
N LYS A 112 12.30 -8.09 -9.46
CA LYS A 112 12.95 -9.36 -9.07
C LYS A 112 14.37 -9.17 -8.53
N LYS A 113 15.11 -8.19 -9.05
CA LYS A 113 16.49 -7.88 -8.62
C LYS A 113 16.57 -6.80 -7.54
N HIS A 114 15.44 -6.33 -7.02
CA HIS A 114 15.47 -5.26 -6.03
C HIS A 114 15.84 -5.83 -4.65
N GLU A 115 17.10 -5.64 -4.23
CA GLU A 115 17.65 -6.16 -2.97
C GLU A 115 16.77 -5.91 -1.73
N PRO A 116 16.19 -4.70 -1.50
CA PRO A 116 15.29 -4.48 -0.37
C PRO A 116 14.08 -5.43 -0.33
N LEU A 117 13.58 -5.89 -1.48
CA LEU A 117 12.50 -6.89 -1.52
C LEU A 117 13.02 -8.27 -1.19
N ARG A 118 14.23 -8.62 -1.65
CA ARG A 118 14.87 -9.91 -1.34
C ARG A 118 15.15 -10.05 0.15
N ASP A 119 15.63 -8.99 0.78
CA ASP A 119 15.85 -8.94 2.22
C ASP A 119 14.54 -9.03 3.01
N LEU A 120 13.50 -8.35 2.53
CA LEU A 120 12.18 -8.39 3.14
C LEU A 120 11.48 -9.74 2.98
N ILE A 121 11.71 -10.48 1.89
CA ILE A 121 11.19 -11.85 1.73
C ILE A 121 11.78 -12.77 2.80
N LYS A 122 13.10 -12.64 3.07
CA LYS A 122 13.79 -13.46 4.09
C LYS A 122 13.35 -13.10 5.51
N ASN A 123 13.09 -11.81 5.76
CA ASN A 123 12.77 -11.27 7.08
C ASN A 123 11.36 -10.69 7.13
N PHE A 124 10.40 -11.39 6.51
CA PHE A 124 9.04 -10.86 6.42
C PHE A 124 8.39 -10.88 7.81
N PRO A 125 7.72 -9.79 8.22
CA PRO A 125 7.12 -9.73 9.55
C PRO A 125 5.99 -10.75 9.72
N SER A 126 5.97 -11.44 10.87
CA SER A 126 4.92 -12.43 11.20
C SER A 126 3.53 -11.80 11.32
N GLU A 127 3.44 -10.51 11.63
CA GLU A 127 2.21 -9.72 11.59
C GLU A 127 2.48 -8.37 10.92
N THR A 128 1.55 -7.93 10.08
CA THR A 128 1.71 -6.66 9.40
C THR A 128 0.39 -6.02 8.99
N THR A 129 0.36 -4.69 8.94
CA THR A 129 -0.80 -3.94 8.46
C THR A 129 -0.42 -3.09 7.26
N ILE A 130 -1.16 -3.24 6.16
CA ILE A 130 -1.05 -2.41 4.95
C ILE A 130 -2.19 -1.39 4.91
N ILE A 131 -1.92 -0.21 4.35
CA ILE A 131 -2.93 0.85 4.24
C ILE A 131 -3.22 1.11 2.77
N ALA A 132 -4.49 1.04 2.41
CA ALA A 132 -4.94 1.14 1.04
C ALA A 132 -6.17 2.02 0.90
N ILE A 133 -6.44 2.45 -0.32
CA ILE A 133 -7.63 3.21 -0.68
C ILE A 133 -8.36 2.51 -1.82
N ARG A 134 -9.68 2.42 -1.72
CA ARG A 134 -10.50 1.96 -2.84
C ARG A 134 -10.81 3.13 -3.77
N HIS A 135 -10.55 2.93 -5.06
CA HIS A 135 -10.96 3.83 -6.11
C HIS A 135 -11.59 3.04 -7.26
N LYS A 136 -12.92 3.22 -7.45
CA LYS A 136 -13.73 2.41 -8.36
C LYS A 136 -13.57 0.91 -8.03
N GLU A 137 -13.25 0.11 -9.04
CA GLU A 137 -12.98 -1.32 -8.92
C GLU A 137 -11.53 -1.64 -8.55
N CYS A 138 -10.69 -0.66 -8.22
CA CYS A 138 -9.30 -0.90 -7.84
C CYS A 138 -9.04 -0.56 -6.37
N ILE A 139 -8.08 -1.26 -5.77
CA ILE A 139 -7.54 -0.95 -4.44
C ILE A 139 -6.07 -0.57 -4.60
N PHE A 140 -5.71 0.64 -4.18
CA PHE A 140 -4.34 1.17 -4.25
C PHE A 140 -3.71 1.16 -2.87
N VAL A 141 -2.58 0.47 -2.73
CA VAL A 141 -1.77 0.45 -1.52
C VAL A 141 -0.97 1.73 -1.45
N ILE A 142 -1.19 2.51 -0.40
CA ILE A 142 -0.56 3.80 -0.15
C ILE A 142 0.46 3.76 1.01
N GLU A 143 0.49 2.64 1.74
CA GLU A 143 1.51 2.30 2.73
C GLU A 143 1.66 0.76 2.75
N GLY A 144 2.89 0.26 2.83
CA GLY A 144 3.17 -1.18 2.81
C GLY A 144 3.44 -1.75 1.43
N MET A 145 3.78 -0.90 0.44
CA MET A 145 4.05 -1.37 -0.92
C MET A 145 5.23 -2.34 -1.03
N HIS A 146 6.31 -2.16 -0.26
CA HIS A 146 7.42 -3.12 -0.23
C HIS A 146 6.96 -4.49 0.28
N ARG A 147 6.15 -4.52 1.35
CA ARG A 147 5.55 -5.74 1.88
C ARG A 147 4.65 -6.43 0.86
N CYS A 148 3.81 -5.67 0.16
CA CYS A 148 2.96 -6.23 -0.89
C CYS A 148 3.76 -6.78 -2.09
N ALA A 149 4.79 -6.06 -2.52
CA ALA A 149 5.64 -6.48 -3.63
C ALA A 149 6.49 -7.71 -3.28
N ALA A 150 7.10 -7.74 -2.08
CA ALA A 150 7.83 -8.88 -1.56
C ALA A 150 6.91 -10.12 -1.46
N HIS A 151 5.71 -9.94 -0.93
CA HIS A 151 4.73 -11.02 -0.83
C HIS A 151 4.31 -11.57 -2.20
N ALA A 152 3.96 -10.71 -3.16
CA ALA A 152 3.58 -11.13 -4.50
C ALA A 152 4.74 -11.80 -5.25
N LEU A 153 5.98 -11.32 -5.05
CA LEU A 153 7.18 -11.92 -5.62
C LEU A 153 7.44 -13.31 -5.04
N ALA A 154 7.43 -13.45 -3.71
CA ALA A 154 7.60 -14.74 -3.05
C ALA A 154 6.55 -15.76 -3.51
N TYR A 155 5.27 -15.36 -3.53
CA TYR A 155 4.18 -16.22 -4.01
C TYR A 155 4.41 -16.69 -5.45
N ARG A 156 4.85 -15.80 -6.34
CA ARG A 156 5.16 -16.14 -7.74
C ARG A 156 6.31 -17.14 -7.86
N GLU A 157 7.27 -17.07 -6.94
CA GLU A 157 8.41 -18.00 -6.86
C GLU A 157 8.07 -19.31 -6.15
N GLY A 158 6.80 -19.53 -5.79
CA GLY A 158 6.35 -20.74 -5.09
C GLY A 158 6.58 -20.72 -3.59
N ASN A 159 7.01 -19.58 -3.02
CA ASN A 159 7.24 -19.41 -1.60
C ASN A 159 5.97 -18.89 -0.91
N ILE A 160 5.55 -19.57 0.17
CA ILE A 160 4.48 -19.09 1.05
C ILE A 160 5.14 -18.38 2.23
N ILE A 161 4.81 -17.11 2.41
CA ILE A 161 5.25 -16.34 3.58
C ILE A 161 4.18 -16.49 4.67
N PRO A 162 4.48 -17.12 5.82
CA PRO A 162 3.55 -17.17 6.94
C PRO A 162 3.48 -15.80 7.61
N SER A 163 2.40 -15.04 7.35
CA SER A 163 2.19 -13.73 7.95
C SER A 163 0.70 -13.44 8.13
N HIS A 164 0.36 -12.85 9.28
CA HIS A 164 -0.96 -12.30 9.54
C HIS A 164 -1.03 -10.88 8.96
N ILE A 165 -1.69 -10.75 7.81
CA ILE A 165 -1.74 -9.48 7.08
C ILE A 165 -3.12 -8.84 7.26
N LYS A 166 -3.14 -7.63 7.82
CA LYS A 166 -4.34 -6.79 7.92
C LYS A 166 -4.30 -5.71 6.84
N ILE A 167 -5.46 -5.36 6.29
CA ILE A 167 -5.62 -4.22 5.39
C ILE A 167 -6.53 -3.18 6.03
N VAL A 168 -6.03 -1.96 6.15
CA VAL A 168 -6.81 -0.77 6.49
C VAL A 168 -7.23 -0.11 5.18
N LEU A 169 -8.52 -0.17 4.88
CA LEU A 169 -9.08 0.28 3.61
C LEU A 169 -9.88 1.57 3.76
N GLY A 170 -9.39 2.63 3.14
CA GLY A 170 -10.07 3.91 3.03
C GLY A 170 -11.04 3.91 1.84
N ARG A 171 -12.29 4.31 2.08
CA ARG A 171 -13.37 4.40 1.07
C ARG A 171 -14.00 5.79 1.10
N LYS A 172 -14.41 6.30 -0.06
CA LYS A 172 -15.26 7.50 -0.14
C LYS A 172 -16.68 7.13 -0.52
N ASP A 173 -17.62 7.86 0.04
CA ASP A 173 -19.05 7.71 -0.25
C ASP A 173 -19.46 8.50 -1.49
N LYS A 174 -18.65 9.49 -1.87
CA LYS A 174 -18.82 10.31 -3.06
C LYS A 174 -17.53 10.37 -3.87
N TRP A 175 -17.70 10.45 -5.18
CA TRP A 175 -16.65 10.40 -6.19
C TRP A 175 -15.49 11.36 -5.89
N PHE A 176 -14.25 10.88 -6.03
CA PHE A 176 -13.03 11.68 -5.93
C PHE A 176 -12.09 11.30 -7.06
N ARG A 177 -11.54 12.30 -7.74
CA ARG A 177 -10.48 12.13 -8.72
C ARG A 177 -9.17 11.94 -7.93
N PRO A 178 -8.55 10.76 -7.91
CA PRO A 178 -7.31 10.56 -7.19
C PRO A 178 -6.24 11.41 -7.86
N MET A 179 -5.55 12.24 -7.08
CA MET A 179 -4.43 13.06 -7.55
C MET A 179 -3.21 12.23 -7.99
N PHE A 180 -3.29 10.88 -7.89
CA PHE A 180 -2.31 9.94 -8.41
C PHE A 180 -2.30 9.96 -9.94
N LEU A 181 -3.48 9.99 -10.58
CA LEU A 181 -3.60 10.11 -12.02
C LEU A 181 -3.23 11.54 -12.42
N GLY A 182 -1.94 11.78 -12.67
CA GLY A 182 -1.41 13.07 -13.08
C GLY A 182 -2.30 13.73 -14.14
N LYS A 183 -2.34 15.07 -14.15
CA LYS A 183 -2.85 15.80 -15.31
C LYS A 183 -2.09 15.24 -16.52
N ARG A 184 -2.82 14.79 -17.54
CA ARG A 184 -2.26 14.78 -18.89
C ARG A 184 -1.79 16.20 -19.14
N ILE A 185 -0.47 16.38 -19.19
CA ILE A 185 0.12 17.44 -20.00
C ILE A 185 0.09 16.87 -21.42
#